data_AF-A0A7S4Q0U8-F1
#
_entry.id   AF-A0A7S4Q0U8-F1
#
_cell.length_a   1.000
_cell.length_b   1.000
_cell.length_c   1.000
_cell.angle_alpha   90.00
_cell.angle_beta   90.00
_cell.angle_gamma   90.00
#
_symmetry.space_group_name_H-M   'P 1'
#
loop_
_entity.id
_entity.type
_entity.pdbx_description
1 polymer ?
#
loop_
_entity_poly.entity_id
_entity_poly.type
_entity_poly.pdbx_seq_one_letter_code
_entity_poly.pdbx_strand_id
1 'polypeptide(L)'
;GIPLPELWRSCTPSALLRGVALLGPAAAASADGGPDRGRLRTLAVLLAPGEAPLHGVEGHLFPRGLQAARSGPPPVRCFSTVMTDTFTHRTYIAVVLRFVEGAAGPPAERPLLEPLVTCAWSCLPEVSAPPFLELLAALHAELPVRACEELPVSAERFARACGCLVCDIPGPPPGTAVVFHLASRPFSALSRAPPSGMPSSHVPLQLAVGCFSVRTLLLAVRLLLLEQKVVLLSCSAMLLTVVCEAFAQILLFPLTWVHLYSPLLPSTDHLGSPPPYLFGVLRSAFGVDGDGASLGGGGGDFSAFDLDTGEVREAPEAASLPQLPSAAQSRLRFGLT
;
A
#
# COMPACT_ATOMS: atom_id res chain seq x y z
N GLY A 1 -15.62 -21.82 25.50
CA GLY A 1 -15.37 -20.58 24.75
C GLY A 1 -15.88 -19.43 25.60
N ILE A 2 -15.03 -18.45 25.89
CA ILE A 2 -15.46 -17.21 26.54
C ILE A 2 -16.29 -16.44 25.50
N PRO A 3 -17.54 -16.04 25.79
CA PRO A 3 -18.32 -15.28 24.82
C PRO A 3 -17.60 -13.95 24.54
N LEU A 4 -17.35 -13.67 23.26
CA LEU A 4 -16.89 -12.35 22.81
C LEU A 4 -17.76 -11.26 23.46
N PRO A 5 -17.16 -10.18 24.02
CA PRO A 5 -17.88 -9.16 24.77
C PRO A 5 -19.09 -8.62 23.99
N GLU A 6 -20.20 -8.36 24.68
CA GLU A 6 -21.46 -7.86 24.09
C GLU A 6 -21.28 -6.62 23.19
N LEU A 7 -20.21 -5.84 23.38
CA LEU A 7 -19.76 -4.74 22.51
C LEU A 7 -19.56 -5.13 21.03
N TRP A 8 -19.19 -6.38 20.75
CA TRP A 8 -18.96 -6.88 19.39
C TRP A 8 -20.25 -7.34 18.69
N ARG A 9 -21.36 -7.54 19.44
CA ARG A 9 -22.64 -7.98 18.88
C ARG A 9 -23.49 -6.84 18.32
N SER A 10 -23.26 -5.61 18.77
CA SER A 10 -24.12 -4.45 18.47
C SER A 10 -23.55 -3.48 17.44
N CYS A 11 -22.28 -3.62 17.00
CA CYS A 11 -21.61 -2.57 16.22
C CYS A 11 -20.76 -2.99 15.00
N THR A 12 -20.61 -4.27 14.66
CA THR A 12 -19.69 -4.65 13.57
C THR A 12 -20.25 -5.75 12.66
N PRO A 13 -20.83 -5.39 11.49
CA PRO A 13 -21.29 -6.37 10.50
C PRO A 13 -20.18 -6.84 9.55
N SER A 14 -18.96 -6.26 9.59
CA SER A 14 -17.87 -6.60 8.67
C SER A 14 -16.74 -7.37 9.34
N ALA A 15 -16.26 -8.42 8.67
CA ALA A 15 -15.03 -9.12 9.00
C ALA A 15 -13.83 -8.16 9.02
N LEU A 16 -12.78 -8.53 9.76
CA LEU A 16 -11.56 -7.73 9.81
C LEU A 16 -10.94 -7.56 8.42
N LEU A 17 -10.79 -8.67 7.72
CA LEU A 17 -10.34 -8.75 6.34
C LEU A 17 -11.51 -9.16 5.47
N ARG A 18 -11.63 -8.54 4.30
CA ARG A 18 -12.57 -8.97 3.25
C ARG A 18 -12.01 -10.17 2.49
N GLY A 19 -10.69 -10.28 2.42
CA GLY A 19 -10.03 -11.49 1.94
C GLY A 19 -8.51 -11.43 2.04
N VAL A 20 -7.90 -12.58 1.81
CA VAL A 20 -6.44 -12.77 1.71
C VAL A 20 -6.17 -13.72 0.55
N ALA A 21 -5.17 -13.41 -0.26
CA ALA A 21 -4.72 -14.27 -1.35
C ALA A 21 -3.23 -14.55 -1.27
N LEU A 22 -2.87 -15.77 -1.68
CA LEU A 22 -1.52 -16.19 -1.99
C LEU A 22 -1.39 -16.24 -3.50
N LEU A 23 -0.46 -15.47 -4.05
CA LEU A 23 -0.16 -15.45 -5.48
C LEU A 23 1.26 -15.92 -5.71
N GLY A 24 1.47 -16.60 -6.83
CA GLY A 24 2.76 -17.11 -7.24
C GLY A 24 2.92 -17.09 -8.77
N PRO A 25 4.00 -17.68 -9.29
CA PRO A 25 4.30 -17.67 -10.72
C PRO A 25 3.22 -18.41 -11.52
N ALA A 26 2.80 -17.82 -12.65
CA ALA A 26 2.05 -18.54 -13.67
C ALA A 26 2.96 -19.59 -14.34
N ALA A 27 2.44 -20.81 -14.59
CA ALA A 27 3.20 -21.84 -15.28
C ALA A 27 3.63 -21.34 -16.68
N ALA A 28 4.85 -21.70 -17.11
CA ALA A 28 5.43 -21.24 -18.37
C ALA A 28 4.45 -21.45 -19.55
N ALA A 29 3.99 -20.35 -20.15
CA ALA A 29 3.40 -20.39 -21.47
C ALA A 29 4.48 -20.80 -22.48
N SER A 30 4.05 -21.51 -23.52
CA SER A 30 4.87 -22.09 -24.60
C SER A 30 5.94 -21.17 -25.18
N ALA A 31 6.97 -21.80 -25.76
CA ALA A 31 8.26 -21.28 -26.25
C ALA A 31 8.27 -20.14 -27.31
N ASP A 32 7.23 -19.32 -27.42
CA ASP A 32 7.27 -18.07 -28.17
C ASP A 32 7.62 -16.92 -27.20
N GLY A 33 8.84 -16.38 -27.36
CA GLY A 33 9.44 -15.36 -26.51
C GLY A 33 8.76 -13.98 -26.56
N GLY A 34 7.51 -13.91 -26.11
CA GLY A 34 6.81 -12.65 -25.84
C GLY A 34 7.25 -11.98 -24.53
N PRO A 35 6.93 -10.69 -24.32
CA PRO A 35 7.41 -9.87 -23.19
C PRO A 35 6.81 -10.25 -21.82
N ASP A 36 6.14 -11.40 -21.69
CA ASP A 36 5.24 -11.75 -20.58
C ASP A 36 5.98 -12.36 -19.36
N ARG A 37 7.15 -11.83 -19.02
CA ARG A 37 7.89 -12.20 -17.79
C ARG A 37 7.22 -11.55 -16.57
N GLY A 38 6.58 -12.34 -15.70
CA GLY A 38 6.15 -11.91 -14.36
C GLY A 38 4.65 -11.98 -14.05
N ARG A 39 3.85 -12.67 -14.89
CA ARG A 39 2.42 -12.85 -14.61
C ARG A 39 2.21 -13.72 -13.38
N LEU A 40 1.59 -13.16 -12.34
CA LEU A 40 1.15 -13.91 -11.17
C LEU A 40 -0.10 -14.73 -11.50
N ARG A 41 -0.29 -15.83 -10.78
CA ARG A 41 -1.58 -16.52 -10.63
C ARG A 41 -1.93 -16.64 -9.15
N THR A 42 -3.22 -16.64 -8.85
CA THR A 42 -3.73 -16.97 -7.52
C THR A 42 -3.50 -18.46 -7.23
N LEU A 43 -2.70 -18.75 -6.21
CA LEU A 43 -2.46 -20.11 -5.70
C LEU A 43 -3.53 -20.51 -4.69
N ALA A 44 -3.94 -19.57 -3.82
CA ALA A 44 -5.00 -19.75 -2.85
C ALA A 44 -5.67 -18.41 -2.54
N VAL A 45 -6.96 -18.45 -2.19
CA VAL A 45 -7.71 -17.27 -1.76
C VAL A 45 -8.70 -17.65 -0.67
N LEU A 46 -8.76 -16.83 0.38
CA LEU A 46 -9.76 -16.90 1.45
C LEU A 46 -10.55 -15.60 1.42
N LEU A 47 -11.88 -15.72 1.45
CA LEU A 47 -12.80 -14.60 1.40
C LEU A 47 -13.69 -14.61 2.63
N ALA A 48 -14.02 -13.43 3.15
CA ALA A 48 -15.03 -13.34 4.18
C ALA A 48 -16.41 -13.73 3.59
N PRO A 49 -17.36 -14.18 4.43
CA PRO A 49 -18.68 -14.57 3.94
C PRO A 49 -19.36 -13.46 3.13
N GLY A 50 -19.78 -13.77 1.91
CA GLY A 50 -20.45 -12.82 1.00
C GLY A 50 -19.52 -11.91 0.20
N GLU A 51 -18.19 -12.03 0.37
CA GLU A 51 -17.20 -11.27 -0.40
C GLU A 51 -16.84 -11.93 -1.73
N ALA A 52 -16.42 -11.12 -2.69
CA ALA A 52 -15.91 -11.56 -3.98
C ALA A 52 -14.38 -11.37 -4.08
N PRO A 53 -13.69 -12.15 -4.94
CA PRO A 53 -12.27 -11.92 -5.22
C PRO A 53 -11.98 -10.49 -5.68
N LEU A 54 -10.87 -9.92 -5.20
CA LEU A 54 -10.44 -8.58 -5.59
C LEU A 54 -9.81 -8.63 -6.99
N HIS A 55 -10.55 -8.20 -8.00
CA HIS A 55 -10.07 -8.15 -9.38
C HIS A 55 -9.03 -7.04 -9.60
N GLY A 56 -8.03 -7.31 -10.44
CA GLY A 56 -7.01 -6.32 -10.83
C GLY A 56 -5.92 -6.06 -9.79
N VAL A 57 -5.96 -6.73 -8.63
CA VAL A 57 -4.95 -6.57 -7.57
C VAL A 57 -3.54 -6.82 -8.08
N GLU A 58 -3.35 -7.75 -9.01
CA GLU A 58 -2.07 -8.14 -9.62
C GLU A 58 -1.30 -6.95 -10.18
N GLY A 59 -2.00 -5.99 -10.82
CA GLY A 59 -1.38 -4.78 -11.37
C GLY A 59 -0.81 -3.83 -10.30
N HIS A 60 -1.27 -3.95 -9.06
CA HIS A 60 -0.80 -3.17 -7.92
C HIS A 60 0.25 -3.91 -7.08
N LEU A 61 0.47 -5.21 -7.29
CA LEU A 61 1.47 -6.00 -6.54
C LEU A 61 2.89 -5.80 -7.08
N PHE A 62 3.02 -5.42 -8.34
CA PHE A 62 4.28 -5.07 -8.99
C PHE A 62 4.19 -3.69 -9.65
N PRO A 63 4.13 -2.61 -8.85
CA PRO A 63 4.24 -1.28 -9.43
C PRO A 63 5.53 -1.20 -10.25
N ARG A 64 5.45 -0.52 -11.40
CA ARG A 64 6.63 -0.29 -12.25
C ARG A 64 7.78 0.27 -11.39
N GLY A 65 9.00 -0.16 -11.70
CA GLY A 65 10.19 0.27 -10.97
C GLY A 65 10.50 -0.54 -9.69
N LEU A 66 9.61 -1.42 -9.24
CA LEU A 66 9.92 -2.37 -8.15
C LEU A 66 10.93 -3.42 -8.66
N GLN A 67 12.23 -3.18 -8.44
CA GLN A 67 13.29 -4.05 -8.99
C GLN A 67 13.21 -5.48 -8.44
N ALA A 68 13.26 -6.51 -9.28
CA ALA A 68 13.46 -7.88 -8.81
C ALA A 68 14.86 -8.04 -8.20
N ALA A 69 15.00 -8.74 -7.07
CA ALA A 69 16.30 -8.97 -6.45
C ALA A 69 17.19 -9.78 -7.41
N ARG A 70 18.30 -9.19 -7.89
CA ARG A 70 19.22 -9.83 -8.85
C ARG A 70 20.39 -10.57 -8.19
N SER A 71 20.64 -10.38 -6.89
CA SER A 71 21.70 -11.07 -6.14
C SER A 71 21.53 -10.93 -4.63
N GLY A 72 21.65 -12.03 -3.88
CA GLY A 72 21.55 -12.09 -2.42
C GLY A 72 20.36 -12.94 -1.93
N PRO A 73 20.27 -13.30 -0.62
CA PRO A 73 19.07 -13.89 -0.07
C PRO A 73 17.90 -12.93 -0.34
N PRO A 74 16.77 -13.43 -0.85
CA PRO A 74 15.71 -12.58 -1.37
C PRO A 74 15.09 -11.76 -0.23
N PRO A 75 15.21 -10.41 -0.25
CA PRO A 75 14.63 -9.59 0.82
C PRO A 75 13.11 -9.72 0.77
N VAL A 76 12.50 -10.01 1.93
CA VAL A 76 11.06 -9.88 2.10
C VAL A 76 10.72 -8.40 1.99
N ARG A 77 9.77 -8.06 1.12
CA ARG A 77 9.28 -6.71 0.91
C ARG A 77 7.88 -6.59 1.47
N CYS A 78 7.68 -5.61 2.33
CA CYS A 78 6.39 -5.30 2.92
C CYS A 78 6.00 -3.89 2.51
N PHE A 79 4.82 -3.74 1.93
CA PHE A 79 4.25 -2.44 1.60
C PHE A 79 2.73 -2.55 1.57
N SER A 80 2.05 -1.43 1.54
CA SER A 80 0.61 -1.37 1.37
C SER A 80 0.26 -0.50 0.17
N THR A 81 -0.93 -0.70 -0.38
CA THR A 81 -1.49 0.15 -1.44
C THR A 81 -3.00 0.27 -1.23
N VAL A 82 -3.62 1.17 -1.99
CA VAL A 82 -5.06 1.40 -1.94
C VAL A 82 -5.63 1.35 -3.34
N MET A 83 -6.67 0.53 -3.51
CA MET A 83 -7.52 0.54 -4.68
C MET A 83 -8.76 1.36 -4.37
N THR A 84 -9.11 2.27 -5.27
CA THR A 84 -10.28 3.13 -5.14
C THR A 84 -11.27 2.75 -6.23
N ASP A 85 -12.53 2.46 -5.86
CA ASP A 85 -13.57 2.16 -6.84
C ASP A 85 -14.18 3.43 -7.45
N THR A 86 -15.15 3.25 -8.35
CA THR A 86 -15.85 4.36 -9.03
C THR A 86 -16.67 5.23 -8.07
N PHE A 87 -16.97 4.75 -6.86
CA PHE A 87 -17.72 5.44 -5.82
C PHE A 87 -16.81 6.02 -4.74
N THR A 88 -15.50 6.08 -4.99
CA THR A 88 -14.46 6.56 -4.06
C THR A 88 -14.29 5.70 -2.80
N HIS A 89 -14.85 4.49 -2.77
CA HIS A 89 -14.58 3.55 -1.69
C HIS A 89 -13.17 3.01 -1.80
N ARG A 90 -12.45 3.07 -0.68
CA ARG A 90 -11.06 2.63 -0.58
C ARG A 90 -10.99 1.21 -0.06
N THR A 91 -10.29 0.37 -0.80
CA THR A 91 -9.86 -0.96 -0.37
C THR A 91 -8.37 -0.89 -0.08
N TYR A 92 -8.01 -1.04 1.19
CA TYR A 92 -6.63 -1.03 1.66
C TYR A 92 -6.07 -2.43 1.54
N ILE A 93 -4.85 -2.52 0.99
CA ILE A 93 -4.23 -3.78 0.62
C ILE A 93 -2.84 -3.82 1.25
N ALA A 94 -2.64 -4.75 2.17
CA ALA A 94 -1.33 -5.10 2.71
C ALA A 94 -0.68 -6.14 1.79
N VAL A 95 0.61 -5.95 1.48
CA VAL A 95 1.35 -6.81 0.56
C VAL A 95 2.67 -7.25 1.19
N VAL A 96 2.90 -8.56 1.17
CA VAL A 96 4.19 -9.17 1.48
C VAL A 96 4.66 -9.94 0.27
N LEU A 97 5.81 -9.56 -0.26
CA LEU A 97 6.45 -10.15 -1.43
C LEU A 97 7.79 -10.76 -1.02
N ARG A 98 7.99 -12.02 -1.36
CA ARG A 98 9.27 -12.73 -1.27
C ARG A 98 9.60 -13.31 -2.64
N PHE A 99 10.88 -13.38 -2.98
CA PHE A 99 11.32 -14.19 -4.12
C PHE A 99 11.76 -15.56 -3.61
N VAL A 100 11.32 -16.63 -4.25
CA VAL A 100 11.57 -18.02 -3.86
C VAL A 100 12.22 -18.79 -5.00
N GLU A 101 12.88 -19.91 -4.70
CA GLU A 101 13.39 -20.78 -5.77
C GLU A 101 12.21 -21.35 -6.57
N GLY A 102 12.23 -21.14 -7.89
CA GLY A 102 11.25 -21.72 -8.81
C GLY A 102 11.46 -23.21 -9.04
N ALA A 103 10.59 -23.81 -9.85
CA ALA A 103 10.78 -25.19 -10.31
C ALA A 103 12.16 -25.36 -10.97
N ALA A 104 12.82 -26.50 -10.73
CA ALA A 104 14.12 -26.80 -11.31
C ALA A 104 14.05 -26.72 -12.85
N GLY A 105 14.71 -25.72 -13.42
CA GLY A 105 14.99 -25.63 -14.86
C GLY A 105 16.09 -26.62 -15.28
N PRO A 106 16.41 -26.70 -16.58
CA PRO A 106 17.50 -27.55 -17.06
C PRO A 106 18.83 -27.23 -16.33
N PRO A 107 19.69 -28.24 -16.10
CA PRO A 107 20.82 -28.18 -15.17
C PRO A 107 21.94 -27.17 -15.52
N ALA A 108 21.79 -26.39 -16.60
CA ALA A 108 22.78 -25.42 -17.08
C ALA A 108 22.48 -23.97 -16.69
N GLU A 109 21.30 -23.67 -16.14
CA GLU A 109 20.90 -22.29 -15.78
C GLU A 109 20.76 -22.09 -14.27
N ARG A 110 21.15 -20.91 -13.78
CA ARG A 110 20.94 -20.52 -12.37
C ARG A 110 19.45 -20.60 -12.02
N PRO A 111 19.07 -21.02 -10.80
CA PRO A 111 17.66 -21.08 -10.40
C PRO A 111 17.02 -19.70 -10.55
N LEU A 112 15.98 -19.62 -11.37
CA LEU A 112 15.19 -18.41 -11.53
C LEU A 112 14.41 -18.19 -10.23
N LEU A 113 14.59 -17.00 -9.65
CA LEU A 113 13.83 -16.57 -8.48
C LEU A 113 12.44 -16.13 -8.93
N GLU A 114 11.41 -16.76 -8.37
CA GLU A 114 10.00 -16.50 -8.68
C GLU A 114 9.33 -15.73 -7.55
N PRO A 115 8.41 -14.79 -7.84
CA PRO A 115 7.70 -14.07 -6.80
C PRO A 115 6.65 -14.95 -6.12
N LEU A 116 6.63 -14.89 -4.79
CA LEU A 116 5.54 -15.38 -3.94
C LEU A 116 4.99 -14.19 -3.16
N VAL A 117 3.69 -13.93 -3.30
CA VAL A 117 3.02 -12.75 -2.73
C VAL A 117 1.87 -13.17 -1.86
N THR A 118 1.83 -12.67 -0.62
CA THR A 118 0.61 -12.67 0.17
C THR A 118 0.04 -11.25 0.18
N CYS A 119 -1.22 -11.11 -0.23
CA CYS A 119 -1.95 -9.86 -0.08
C CYS A 119 -3.20 -10.05 0.78
N ALA A 120 -3.48 -9.09 1.66
CA ALA A 120 -4.65 -9.04 2.52
C ALA A 120 -5.36 -7.72 2.31
N TRP A 121 -6.69 -7.72 2.21
CA TRP A 121 -7.44 -6.50 1.94
C TRP A 121 -8.66 -6.29 2.83
N SER A 122 -8.97 -5.02 3.08
CA SER A 122 -10.11 -4.59 3.89
C SER A 122 -10.58 -3.18 3.51
N CYS A 123 -11.76 -2.79 3.98
CA CYS A 123 -12.18 -1.38 4.00
C CYS A 123 -11.59 -0.62 5.20
N LEU A 124 -10.93 -1.32 6.13
CA LEU A 124 -10.27 -0.75 7.28
C LEU A 124 -8.85 -0.27 6.93
N PRO A 125 -8.54 1.03 7.10
CA PRO A 125 -7.22 1.58 6.79
C PRO A 125 -6.10 0.98 7.65
N GLU A 126 -6.43 0.48 8.84
CA GLU A 126 -5.46 -0.11 9.77
C GLU A 126 -4.75 -1.35 9.16
N VAL A 127 -5.33 -2.01 8.16
CA VAL A 127 -4.66 -3.09 7.39
C VAL A 127 -3.42 -2.57 6.66
N SER A 128 -3.37 -1.29 6.29
CA SER A 128 -2.20 -0.68 5.65
C SER A 128 -1.08 -0.30 6.61
N ALA A 129 -1.29 -0.45 7.92
CA ALA A 129 -0.38 0.01 8.97
C ALA A 129 0.86 -0.90 9.12
N PRO A 130 2.02 -0.36 9.52
CA PRO A 130 3.23 -1.15 9.74
C PRO A 130 3.04 -2.36 10.67
N PRO A 131 2.32 -2.27 11.81
CA PRO A 131 2.12 -3.43 12.68
C PRO A 131 1.33 -4.57 12.04
N PHE A 132 0.36 -4.26 11.18
CA PHE A 132 -0.36 -5.30 10.42
C PHE A 132 0.53 -5.90 9.34
N LEU A 133 1.35 -5.10 8.66
CA LEU A 133 2.33 -5.59 7.70
C LEU A 133 3.35 -6.54 8.35
N GLU A 134 3.78 -6.26 9.58
CA GLU A 134 4.67 -7.15 10.36
C GLU A 134 3.99 -8.49 10.68
N LEU A 135 2.72 -8.47 11.09
CA LEU A 135 1.94 -9.69 11.31
C LEU A 135 1.83 -10.51 10.02
N LEU A 136 1.45 -9.87 8.92
CA LEU A 136 1.30 -10.52 7.62
C LEU A 136 2.63 -11.10 7.14
N ALA A 137 3.75 -10.40 7.39
CA ALA A 137 5.08 -10.87 7.05
C ALA A 137 5.50 -12.10 7.87
N ALA A 138 5.14 -12.13 9.15
CA ALA A 138 5.38 -13.27 10.02
C ALA A 138 4.56 -14.49 9.59
N LEU A 139 3.28 -14.31 9.23
CA LEU A 139 2.44 -15.39 8.67
C LEU A 139 2.95 -15.88 7.31
N HIS A 140 3.36 -14.95 6.44
CA HIS A 140 3.97 -15.29 5.15
C HIS A 140 5.28 -16.06 5.31
N ALA A 141 6.03 -15.86 6.40
CA ALA A 141 7.27 -16.57 6.65
C ALA A 141 7.08 -18.06 6.95
N GLU A 142 5.91 -18.47 7.42
CA GLU A 142 5.54 -19.88 7.65
C GLU A 142 5.19 -20.63 6.35
N LEU A 143 5.07 -19.90 5.22
CA LEU A 143 4.81 -20.49 3.91
C LEU A 143 6.09 -21.11 3.32
N PRO A 144 5.97 -22.17 2.50
CA PRO A 144 7.14 -22.89 1.99
C PRO A 144 8.06 -22.03 1.14
N VAL A 145 9.36 -22.37 1.18
CA VAL A 145 10.45 -21.62 0.52
C VAL A 145 10.52 -21.93 -0.99
N ARG A 146 9.72 -22.87 -1.49
CA ARG A 146 9.67 -23.27 -2.90
C ARG A 146 8.25 -23.10 -3.42
N ALA A 147 8.09 -22.33 -4.50
CA ALA A 147 6.79 -22.05 -5.11
C ALA A 147 6.05 -23.31 -5.61
N CYS A 148 6.79 -24.41 -5.82
CA CYS A 148 6.28 -25.66 -6.37
C CYS A 148 6.21 -26.82 -5.36
N GLU A 149 6.48 -26.62 -4.06
CA GLU A 149 6.08 -27.63 -3.08
C GLU A 149 4.56 -27.80 -3.16
N GLU A 150 4.12 -29.06 -3.35
CA GLU A 150 2.77 -29.49 -3.70
C GLU A 150 1.71 -28.42 -3.38
N LEU A 151 1.22 -27.74 -4.42
CA LEU A 151 0.22 -26.68 -4.34
C LEU A 151 -0.88 -26.90 -3.27
N PRO A 152 -1.43 -28.13 -3.07
CA PRO A 152 -2.36 -28.40 -1.96
C PRO A 152 -1.80 -28.15 -0.55
N VAL A 153 -0.55 -28.53 -0.26
CA VAL A 153 0.09 -28.33 1.06
C VAL A 153 0.32 -26.84 1.34
N SER A 154 0.76 -26.10 0.33
CA SER A 154 0.95 -24.65 0.40
C SER A 154 -0.38 -23.92 0.66
N ALA A 155 -1.45 -24.34 -0.01
CA ALA A 155 -2.80 -23.80 0.19
C ALA A 155 -3.37 -24.13 1.57
N GLU A 156 -3.15 -25.34 2.10
CA GLU A 156 -3.58 -25.73 3.44
C GLU A 156 -2.85 -24.94 4.53
N ARG A 157 -1.52 -24.81 4.43
CA ARG A 157 -0.73 -23.98 5.36
C ARG A 157 -1.17 -22.53 5.32
N PHE A 158 -1.42 -21.99 4.14
CA PHE A 158 -1.97 -20.65 3.97
C PHE A 158 -3.36 -20.49 4.61
N ALA A 159 -4.26 -21.45 4.38
CA ALA A 159 -5.59 -21.46 4.98
C ALA A 159 -5.50 -21.51 6.51
N ARG A 160 -4.59 -22.31 7.06
CA ARG A 160 -4.36 -22.40 8.51
C ARG A 160 -3.76 -21.13 9.10
N ALA A 161 -2.84 -20.49 8.39
CA ALA A 161 -2.17 -19.27 8.85
C ALA A 161 -3.08 -18.04 8.82
N CYS A 162 -3.90 -17.91 7.77
CA CYS A 162 -4.68 -16.70 7.50
C CYS A 162 -6.19 -16.86 7.76
N GLY A 163 -6.70 -18.09 7.88
CA GLY A 163 -8.13 -18.38 7.94
C GLY A 163 -8.85 -17.66 9.07
N CYS A 164 -8.25 -17.63 10.27
CA CYS A 164 -8.86 -16.93 11.41
C CYS A 164 -8.99 -15.42 11.17
N LEU A 165 -8.04 -14.79 10.47
CA LEU A 165 -8.06 -13.36 10.18
C LEU A 165 -9.25 -12.96 9.29
N VAL A 166 -9.73 -13.89 8.47
CA VAL A 166 -10.82 -13.67 7.50
C VAL A 166 -12.16 -14.16 8.05
N CYS A 167 -12.18 -15.34 8.68
CA CYS A 167 -13.41 -16.03 9.06
C CYS A 167 -13.86 -15.73 10.49
N ASP A 168 -12.92 -15.55 11.42
CA ASP A 168 -13.22 -15.62 12.85
C ASP A 168 -13.09 -14.28 13.57
N ILE A 169 -12.36 -13.33 12.98
CA ILE A 169 -12.02 -12.06 13.62
C ILE A 169 -12.86 -10.94 13.00
N PRO A 170 -13.78 -10.33 13.75
CA PRO A 170 -14.54 -9.19 13.26
C PRO A 170 -13.64 -7.95 13.17
N GLY A 171 -14.09 -6.93 12.44
CA GLY A 171 -13.46 -5.62 12.54
C GLY A 171 -13.52 -5.09 13.98
N PRO A 172 -12.45 -4.49 14.54
CA PRO A 172 -12.51 -3.93 15.88
C PRO A 172 -13.54 -2.78 15.98
N PRO A 173 -14.28 -2.66 17.09
CA PRO A 173 -15.06 -1.47 17.37
C PRO A 173 -14.21 -0.17 17.44
N PRO A 174 -14.78 1.02 17.19
CA PRO A 174 -14.11 2.30 17.40
C PRO A 174 -13.41 2.41 18.77
N GLY A 175 -12.17 2.91 18.78
CA GLY A 175 -11.37 3.08 19.99
C GLY A 175 -10.85 1.78 20.63
N THR A 176 -11.01 0.63 19.97
CA THR A 176 -10.43 -0.65 20.41
C THR A 176 -9.24 -1.06 19.56
N ALA A 177 -8.41 -1.94 20.10
CA ALA A 177 -7.27 -2.52 19.40
C ALA A 177 -7.33 -4.05 19.41
N VAL A 178 -6.84 -4.67 18.34
CA VAL A 178 -6.65 -6.13 18.24
C VAL A 178 -5.17 -6.43 18.31
N VAL A 179 -4.81 -7.31 19.25
CA VAL A 179 -3.44 -7.80 19.43
C VAL A 179 -3.40 -9.27 19.05
N PHE A 180 -2.52 -9.61 18.12
CA PHE A 180 -2.29 -10.95 17.66
C PHE A 180 -1.08 -11.54 18.36
N HIS A 181 -1.12 -12.83 18.67
CA HIS A 181 0.04 -13.54 19.21
C HIS A 181 0.39 -14.67 18.25
N LEU A 182 1.56 -14.58 17.61
CA LEU A 182 2.11 -15.65 16.77
C LEU A 182 3.38 -16.18 17.45
N ALA A 183 3.39 -17.49 17.77
CA ALA A 183 4.48 -18.13 18.51
C ALA A 183 4.90 -17.34 19.79
N SER A 184 3.93 -16.87 20.56
CA SER A 184 4.11 -16.04 21.77
C SER A 184 4.69 -14.63 21.54
N ARG A 185 4.95 -14.23 20.30
CA ARG A 185 5.31 -12.85 19.95
C ARG A 185 4.04 -12.02 19.72
N PRO A 186 3.83 -10.91 20.46
CA PRO A 186 2.70 -10.03 20.23
C PRO A 186 2.93 -9.17 18.97
N PHE A 187 1.86 -8.98 18.21
CA PHE A 187 1.75 -8.07 17.08
C PHE A 187 0.55 -7.16 17.34
N SER A 188 0.79 -5.88 17.58
CA SER A 188 -0.26 -4.87 17.82
C SER A 188 -0.86 -4.44 16.50
N ALA A 189 -1.66 -5.28 15.85
CA ALA A 189 -1.90 -5.10 14.42
C ALA A 189 -2.80 -3.90 14.10
N LEU A 190 -3.81 -3.58 14.93
CA LEU A 190 -4.87 -2.65 14.54
C LEU A 190 -5.38 -1.85 15.73
N SER A 191 -5.44 -0.53 15.59
CA SER A 191 -6.06 0.40 16.54
C SER A 191 -7.03 1.29 15.80
N ARG A 192 -8.33 1.15 16.09
CA ARG A 192 -9.38 1.95 15.48
C ARG A 192 -9.35 3.38 16.00
N ALA A 193 -9.63 4.35 15.12
CA ALA A 193 -9.84 5.73 15.52
C ALA A 193 -10.83 5.83 16.69
N PRO A 194 -10.55 6.70 17.69
CA PRO A 194 -11.46 6.92 18.79
C PRO A 194 -12.78 7.52 18.32
N PRO A 195 -13.89 7.35 19.07
CA PRO A 195 -15.20 7.93 18.74
C PRO A 195 -15.20 9.46 18.64
N SER A 196 -14.16 10.14 19.14
CA SER A 196 -13.99 11.60 19.09
C SER A 196 -13.85 12.15 17.67
N GLY A 197 -13.71 11.29 16.65
CA GLY A 197 -13.58 11.68 15.25
C GLY A 197 -12.16 12.03 14.83
N MET A 198 -11.20 12.06 15.75
CA MET A 198 -9.79 12.29 15.41
C MET A 198 -9.26 11.15 14.53
N PRO A 199 -8.42 11.46 13.52
CA PRO A 199 -7.91 10.46 12.60
C PRO A 199 -7.01 9.45 13.34
N SER A 200 -7.07 8.18 12.92
CA SER A 200 -6.40 7.06 13.58
C SER A 200 -4.87 7.19 13.53
N SER A 201 -4.19 6.70 14.57
CA SER A 201 -2.72 6.67 14.68
C SER A 201 -2.03 5.60 13.82
N HIS A 202 -2.77 4.92 12.93
CA HIS A 202 -2.23 3.85 12.09
C HIS A 202 -1.14 4.32 11.12
N VAL A 203 -1.13 5.62 10.77
CA VAL A 203 -0.07 6.23 9.97
C VAL A 203 1.00 6.80 10.91
N PRO A 204 2.28 6.43 10.76
CA PRO A 204 3.37 7.02 11.52
C PRO A 204 3.65 8.46 11.06
N LEU A 205 2.84 9.42 11.54
CA LEU A 205 2.86 10.82 11.10
C LEU A 205 4.25 11.48 11.21
N GLN A 206 5.04 11.10 12.22
CA GLN A 206 6.41 11.59 12.37
C GLN A 206 7.30 11.23 11.18
N LEU A 207 7.15 10.02 10.61
CA LEU A 207 7.88 9.63 9.40
C LEU A 207 7.42 10.48 8.22
N ALA A 208 6.11 10.71 8.07
CA ALA A 208 5.59 11.50 6.96
C ALA A 208 6.01 12.97 7.02
N VAL A 209 5.90 13.61 8.19
CA VAL A 209 6.32 15.01 8.38
C VAL A 209 7.84 15.15 8.24
N GLY A 210 8.60 14.15 8.69
CA GLY A 210 10.06 14.13 8.58
C GLY A 210 10.60 14.14 7.15
N CYS A 211 9.80 13.74 6.16
CA CYS A 211 10.17 13.80 4.73
C CYS A 211 10.17 15.22 4.15
N PHE A 212 9.60 16.20 4.85
CA PHE A 212 9.41 17.55 4.32
C PHE A 212 10.10 18.59 5.19
N SER A 213 10.65 19.62 4.53
CA SER A 213 10.82 20.91 5.20
C SER A 213 9.45 21.49 5.54
N VAL A 214 9.38 22.36 6.54
CA VAL A 214 8.12 23.05 6.89
C VAL A 214 7.55 23.80 5.68
N ARG A 215 8.39 24.37 4.82
CA ARG A 215 7.95 25.05 3.59
C ARG A 215 7.28 24.07 2.61
N THR A 216 7.94 22.93 2.35
CA THR A 216 7.45 21.96 1.35
C THR A 216 6.22 21.20 1.86
N LEU A 217 6.13 20.95 3.16
CA LEU A 217 4.91 20.40 3.78
C LEU A 217 3.71 21.34 3.62
N LEU A 218 3.88 22.63 3.95
CA LEU A 218 2.82 23.62 3.80
C LEU A 218 2.39 23.80 2.35
N LEU A 219 3.33 23.70 1.40
CA LEU A 219 3.04 23.72 -0.02
C LEU A 219 2.20 22.50 -0.42
N ALA A 220 2.58 21.28 -0.01
CA ALA A 220 1.80 20.08 -0.30
C ALA A 220 0.38 20.16 0.29
N VAL A 221 0.23 20.58 1.54
CA VAL A 221 -1.09 20.79 2.17
C VAL A 221 -1.90 21.82 1.39
N ARG A 222 -1.31 22.95 1.01
CA ARG A 222 -1.98 23.99 0.21
C ARG A 222 -2.47 23.44 -1.12
N LEU A 223 -1.62 22.72 -1.86
CA LEU A 223 -1.99 22.16 -3.16
C LEU A 223 -3.14 21.15 -3.04
N LEU A 224 -3.13 20.31 -2.00
CA LEU A 224 -4.23 19.38 -1.75
C LEU A 224 -5.52 20.11 -1.33
N LEU A 225 -5.45 21.14 -0.49
CA LEU A 225 -6.63 21.95 -0.15
C LEU A 225 -7.24 22.69 -1.35
N LEU A 226 -6.42 22.95 -2.37
CA LEU A 226 -6.83 23.57 -3.64
C LEU A 226 -7.13 22.53 -4.73
N GLU A 227 -7.23 21.25 -4.36
CA GLU A 227 -7.56 20.15 -5.27
C GLU A 227 -6.64 20.12 -6.50
N GLN A 228 -5.32 20.22 -6.29
CA GLN A 228 -4.33 20.17 -7.36
C GLN A 228 -3.76 18.77 -7.54
N LYS A 229 -3.09 18.55 -8.68
CA LYS A 229 -2.39 17.30 -9.00
C LYS A 229 -1.06 17.21 -8.24
N VAL A 230 -0.97 16.25 -7.33
CA VAL A 230 0.19 16.04 -6.46
C VAL A 230 0.76 14.64 -6.66
N VAL A 231 2.06 14.57 -6.95
CA VAL A 231 2.83 13.32 -7.05
C VAL A 231 3.87 13.27 -5.95
N LEU A 232 3.89 12.19 -5.19
CA LEU A 232 4.95 11.87 -4.24
C LEU A 232 5.91 10.86 -4.87
N LEU A 233 7.20 11.08 -4.74
CA LEU A 233 8.25 10.21 -5.27
C LEU A 233 9.09 9.63 -4.13
N SER A 234 9.36 8.33 -4.18
CA SER A 234 10.32 7.70 -3.26
C SER A 234 10.85 6.39 -3.85
N CYS A 235 12.01 5.96 -3.38
CA CYS A 235 12.50 4.60 -3.57
C CYS A 235 11.76 3.56 -2.69
N SER A 236 11.04 4.00 -1.66
CA SER A 236 10.34 3.15 -0.71
C SER A 236 8.83 3.14 -0.95
N ALA A 237 8.31 1.98 -1.36
CA ALA A 237 6.87 1.78 -1.54
C ALA A 237 6.08 1.98 -0.24
N MET A 238 6.63 1.52 0.89
CA MET A 238 6.02 1.73 2.20
C MET A 238 5.95 3.23 2.55
N LEU A 239 6.99 4.00 2.25
CA LEU A 239 7.02 5.42 2.56
C LEU A 239 5.97 6.18 1.75
N LEU A 240 5.83 5.88 0.46
CA LEU A 240 4.80 6.49 -0.38
C LEU A 240 3.40 6.32 0.22
N THR A 241 3.04 5.11 0.63
CA THR A 241 1.73 4.84 1.22
C THR A 241 1.54 5.52 2.57
N VAL A 242 2.56 5.50 3.42
CA VAL A 242 2.55 6.23 4.70
C VAL A 242 2.29 7.72 4.49
N VAL A 243 3.02 8.36 3.57
CA VAL A 243 2.88 9.81 3.34
C VAL A 243 1.55 10.14 2.66
N CYS A 244 1.12 9.36 1.68
CA CYS A 244 -0.18 9.53 1.04
C CYS A 244 -1.34 9.42 2.04
N GLU A 245 -1.35 8.41 2.92
CA GLU A 245 -2.38 8.27 3.96
C GLU A 245 -2.27 9.38 5.00
N ALA A 246 -1.06 9.84 5.37
CA ALA A 246 -0.90 10.97 6.28
C ALA A 246 -1.58 12.23 5.72
N PHE A 247 -1.40 12.53 4.44
CA PHE A 247 -2.10 13.64 3.80
C PHE A 247 -3.60 13.39 3.73
N ALA A 248 -4.02 12.25 3.18
CA ALA A 248 -5.42 11.99 2.85
C ALA A 248 -6.32 11.78 4.07
N GLN A 249 -5.79 11.24 5.18
CA GLN A 249 -6.58 10.88 6.37
C GLN A 249 -6.34 11.80 7.57
N ILE A 250 -5.11 12.33 7.73
CA ILE A 250 -4.73 13.05 8.95
C ILE A 250 -4.63 14.55 8.70
N LEU A 251 -3.80 14.98 7.74
CA LEU A 251 -3.48 16.40 7.55
C LEU A 251 -4.61 17.19 6.90
N LEU A 252 -5.49 16.53 6.15
CA LEU A 252 -6.69 17.16 5.60
C LEU A 252 -7.88 17.15 6.56
N PHE A 253 -7.82 16.41 7.68
CA PHE A 253 -8.93 16.31 8.62
C PHE A 253 -9.45 17.69 9.07
N PRO A 254 -10.78 17.91 9.09
CA PRO A 254 -11.87 16.95 8.88
C PRO A 254 -12.29 16.77 7.41
N LEU A 255 -11.57 17.35 6.46
CA LEU A 255 -11.81 17.16 5.03
C LEU A 255 -11.31 15.78 4.60
N THR A 256 -11.98 15.22 3.59
CA THR A 256 -11.59 13.97 2.95
C THR A 256 -11.13 14.25 1.53
N TRP A 257 -10.04 13.61 1.11
CA TRP A 257 -9.65 13.63 -0.30
C TRP A 257 -10.63 12.78 -1.12
N VAL A 258 -11.36 13.41 -2.03
CA VAL A 258 -12.44 12.77 -2.83
C VAL A 258 -12.04 12.44 -4.26
N HIS A 259 -10.90 12.96 -4.72
CA HIS A 259 -10.43 12.78 -6.09
C HIS A 259 -9.60 11.50 -6.25
N LEU A 260 -8.97 11.32 -7.43
CA LEU A 260 -8.19 10.12 -7.70
C LEU A 260 -7.08 9.96 -6.66
N TYR A 261 -6.95 8.74 -6.15
CA TYR A 261 -6.05 8.40 -5.07
C TYR A 261 -5.42 7.04 -5.31
N SER A 262 -4.09 7.01 -5.38
CA SER A 262 -3.31 5.79 -5.51
C SER A 262 -1.93 5.98 -4.87
N PRO A 263 -1.72 5.51 -3.64
CA PRO A 263 -0.44 5.67 -2.94
C PRO A 263 0.73 4.94 -3.63
N LEU A 264 0.42 3.93 -4.43
CA LEU A 264 1.37 3.26 -5.32
C LEU A 264 0.72 3.10 -6.69
N LEU A 265 1.06 4.04 -7.58
CA LEU A 265 0.53 4.10 -8.92
C LEU A 265 1.08 2.92 -9.75
N PRO A 266 0.22 2.11 -10.39
CA PRO A 266 0.66 0.93 -11.13
C PRO A 266 1.37 1.31 -12.44
N SER A 267 0.91 2.36 -13.12
CA SER A 267 1.53 2.90 -14.34
C SER A 267 1.54 4.42 -14.34
N THR A 268 2.64 4.99 -14.82
CA THR A 268 2.89 6.43 -15.06
C THR A 268 1.96 7.04 -16.10
N ASP A 269 1.33 6.22 -16.95
CA ASP A 269 0.35 6.67 -17.96
C ASP A 269 -0.84 7.43 -17.34
N HIS A 270 -1.16 7.16 -16.07
CA HIS A 270 -2.25 7.82 -15.36
C HIS A 270 -1.90 9.24 -14.89
N LEU A 271 -0.64 9.69 -14.98
CA LEU A 271 -0.25 11.04 -14.58
C LEU A 271 -0.89 12.12 -15.47
N GLY A 272 -1.27 11.77 -16.71
CA GLY A 272 -2.03 12.64 -17.61
C GLY A 272 -3.52 12.75 -17.29
N SER A 273 -3.99 12.15 -16.18
CA SER A 273 -5.41 12.19 -15.80
C SER A 273 -5.90 13.63 -15.65
N PRO A 274 -7.01 14.03 -16.30
CA PRO A 274 -7.57 15.38 -16.18
C PRO A 274 -7.97 15.82 -14.76
N PRO A 275 -8.67 15.00 -13.94
CA PRO A 275 -9.09 15.43 -12.61
C PRO A 275 -7.90 15.55 -11.64
N PRO A 276 -8.09 16.21 -10.48
CA PRO A 276 -7.10 16.23 -9.42
C PRO A 276 -6.73 14.83 -8.94
N TYR A 277 -5.52 14.69 -8.42
CA TYR A 277 -5.07 13.42 -7.88
C TYR A 277 -4.00 13.57 -6.81
N LEU A 278 -3.94 12.58 -5.93
CA LEU A 278 -2.81 12.34 -5.03
C LEU A 278 -2.26 10.95 -5.35
N PHE A 279 -1.09 10.92 -5.99
CA PHE A 279 -0.42 9.70 -6.40
C PHE A 279 0.95 9.54 -5.76
N GLY A 280 1.32 8.31 -5.44
CA GLY A 280 2.70 7.95 -5.12
C GLY A 280 3.32 7.11 -6.24
N VAL A 281 4.53 7.47 -6.66
CA VAL A 281 5.24 6.82 -7.77
C VAL A 281 6.64 6.42 -7.30
N LEU A 282 7.03 5.17 -7.60
CA LEU A 282 8.39 4.73 -7.36
C LEU A 282 9.35 5.53 -8.24
N ARG A 283 10.40 6.07 -7.64
CA ARG A 283 11.37 6.92 -8.36
C ARG A 283 11.98 6.23 -9.59
N SER A 284 12.20 4.91 -9.51
CA SER A 284 12.72 4.09 -10.61
C SER A 284 11.76 3.94 -11.80
N ALA A 285 10.47 4.23 -11.64
CA ALA A 285 9.51 4.31 -12.74
C ALA A 285 9.33 5.73 -13.26
N PHE A 286 9.66 6.73 -12.46
CA PHE A 286 9.51 8.14 -12.82
C PHE A 286 10.60 8.55 -13.84
N GLY A 287 10.19 8.93 -15.05
CA GLY A 287 11.09 9.39 -16.12
C GLY A 287 11.69 8.30 -17.03
N VAL A 288 11.23 7.04 -16.92
CA VAL A 288 11.65 5.94 -17.83
C VAL A 288 10.86 5.95 -19.14
N ASP A 289 9.61 6.40 -19.10
CA ASP A 289 8.83 6.68 -20.30
C ASP A 289 9.26 8.07 -20.81
N GLY A 290 9.73 8.15 -22.06
CA GLY A 290 10.43 9.30 -22.67
C GLY A 290 9.64 10.60 -22.81
N ASP A 291 8.71 10.86 -21.89
CA ASP A 291 7.71 11.91 -21.92
C ASP A 291 8.08 13.03 -20.96
N GLY A 292 9.33 13.54 -21.02
CA GLY A 292 9.77 14.74 -20.30
C GLY A 292 9.66 14.74 -18.76
N ALA A 293 9.07 13.72 -18.14
CA ALA A 293 8.71 13.64 -16.72
C ALA A 293 9.89 13.21 -15.85
N SER A 294 11.07 13.78 -16.10
CA SER A 294 12.13 13.82 -15.11
C SER A 294 11.87 15.01 -14.18
N LEU A 295 12.37 14.97 -12.95
CA LEU A 295 12.31 16.13 -12.04
C LEU A 295 12.94 17.40 -12.66
N GLY A 296 13.79 17.25 -13.70
CA GLY A 296 14.40 18.34 -14.46
C GLY A 296 13.88 18.53 -15.90
N GLY A 297 12.85 17.79 -16.34
CA GLY A 297 12.30 17.86 -17.70
C GLY A 297 10.90 18.48 -17.71
N GLY A 298 10.58 19.19 -18.79
CA GLY A 298 9.48 20.14 -18.83
C GLY A 298 8.06 19.55 -18.69
N GLY A 299 7.20 20.31 -18.00
CA GLY A 299 5.83 20.53 -18.47
C GLY A 299 4.70 19.64 -17.94
N GLY A 300 4.89 18.87 -16.87
CA GLY A 300 3.75 18.22 -16.20
C GLY A 300 2.87 19.24 -15.47
N ASP A 301 1.55 19.15 -15.62
CA ASP A 301 0.54 19.97 -14.92
C ASP A 301 0.34 19.57 -13.44
N PHE A 302 1.31 18.83 -12.89
CA PHE A 302 1.33 18.34 -11.52
C PHE A 302 2.60 18.77 -10.79
N SER A 303 2.46 18.93 -9.48
CA SER A 303 3.59 19.19 -8.59
C SER A 303 4.13 17.89 -8.02
N ALA A 304 5.44 17.69 -8.11
CA ALA A 304 6.12 16.49 -7.65
C ALA A 304 6.99 16.78 -6.42
N PHE A 305 6.88 15.91 -5.41
CA PHE A 305 7.63 16.00 -4.15
C PHE A 305 8.48 14.74 -3.99
N ASP A 306 9.79 14.90 -3.99
CA ASP A 306 10.72 13.80 -3.73
C ASP A 306 10.92 13.64 -2.22
N LEU A 307 10.43 12.54 -1.67
CA LEU A 307 10.45 12.24 -0.24
C LEU A 307 11.82 11.81 0.28
N ASP A 308 12.73 11.36 -0.59
CA ASP A 308 14.07 10.94 -0.14
C ASP A 308 15.12 12.06 -0.30
N THR A 309 14.92 13.04 -1.20
CA THR A 309 15.81 14.22 -1.32
C THR A 309 15.24 15.50 -0.71
N GLY A 310 13.92 15.57 -0.53
CA GLY A 310 13.20 16.78 -0.12
C GLY A 310 13.03 17.80 -1.24
N GLU A 311 13.44 17.48 -2.48
CA GLU A 311 13.29 18.35 -3.63
C GLU A 311 11.83 18.43 -4.09
N VAL A 312 11.44 19.59 -4.62
CA VAL A 312 10.08 19.84 -5.10
C VAL A 312 10.13 20.48 -6.47
N ARG A 313 9.36 19.91 -7.40
CA ARG A 313 9.04 20.51 -8.68
C ARG A 313 7.60 21.00 -8.63
N GLU A 314 7.42 22.31 -8.58
CA GLU A 314 6.09 22.93 -8.63
C GLU A 314 5.55 22.94 -10.05
N ALA A 315 4.24 22.69 -10.21
CA ALA A 315 3.56 22.92 -11.48
C ALA A 315 3.59 24.43 -11.82
N PRO A 316 3.67 24.83 -13.10
CA PRO A 316 3.70 26.24 -13.48
C PRO A 316 2.50 27.04 -12.93
N GLU A 317 1.32 26.43 -12.87
CA GLU A 317 0.10 27.05 -12.37
C GLU A 317 0.12 27.25 -10.84
N ALA A 318 0.92 26.48 -10.10
CA ALA A 318 0.99 26.54 -8.63
C ALA A 318 1.43 27.92 -8.10
N ALA A 319 2.23 28.65 -8.88
CA ALA A 319 2.66 30.00 -8.55
C ALA A 319 1.50 31.02 -8.56
N SER A 320 0.48 30.78 -9.39
CA SER A 320 -0.68 31.67 -9.55
C SER A 320 -1.80 31.40 -8.54
N LEU A 321 -1.79 30.22 -7.92
CA LEU A 321 -2.80 29.80 -6.96
C LEU A 321 -2.78 30.65 -5.67
N PRO A 322 -3.92 30.78 -4.97
CA PRO A 322 -3.98 31.53 -3.72
C PRO A 322 -3.09 30.89 -2.64
N GLN A 323 -2.42 31.73 -1.85
CA GLN A 323 -1.62 31.30 -0.71
C GLN A 323 -2.49 31.05 0.53
N LEU A 324 -2.03 30.19 1.44
CA LEU A 324 -2.67 30.05 2.75
C LEU A 324 -2.61 31.39 3.52
N PRO A 325 -3.61 31.74 4.35
CA PRO A 325 -3.56 32.95 5.16
C PRO A 325 -2.31 32.99 6.05
N SER A 326 -1.65 34.15 6.14
CA SER A 326 -0.38 34.32 6.86
C SER A 326 -0.46 33.92 8.34
N ALA A 327 -1.59 34.21 9.00
CA ALA A 327 -1.85 33.79 10.37
C ALA A 327 -1.90 32.26 10.51
N ALA A 328 -2.53 31.55 9.57
CA ALA A 328 -2.59 30.10 9.57
C ALA A 328 -1.20 29.50 9.32
N GLN A 329 -0.45 30.03 8.35
CA GLN A 329 0.93 29.61 8.10
C GLN A 329 1.82 29.77 9.33
N SER A 330 1.69 30.90 10.05
CA SER A 330 2.51 31.17 11.24
C SER A 330 2.23 30.19 12.37
N ARG A 331 0.95 29.87 12.61
CA ARG A 331 0.54 28.86 13.61
C ARG A 331 1.01 27.46 13.24
N LEU A 332 0.86 27.07 11.97
CA LEU A 332 1.32 25.77 11.50
C LEU A 332 2.84 25.62 11.61
N ARG A 333 3.60 26.67 11.26
CA ARG A 333 5.05 26.69 11.44
C ARG A 333 5.44 26.49 12.90
N PHE A 334 4.82 27.25 13.80
CA PHE A 334 5.07 27.13 15.23
C PHE A 334 4.74 25.75 15.79
N GLY A 335 3.68 25.10 15.32
CA GLY A 335 3.30 23.76 15.77
C GLY A 335 4.18 22.64 15.21
N LEU A 336 4.96 22.90 14.15
CA LEU A 336 5.85 21.94 13.49
C LEU A 336 7.32 22.07 13.94
N THR A 337 7.65 23.09 14.73
CA THR A 337 8.99 23.37 15.28
C THR A 337 9.02 23.18 16.78
#